data_AF-A0A1F7AZB6-F1
#
_entry.id   AF-A0A1F7AZB6-F1
#
_cell.length_a   1.000
_cell.length_b   1.000
_cell.length_c   1.000
_cell.angle_alpha   90.00
_cell.angle_beta   90.00
_cell.angle_gamma   90.00
#
_symmetry.space_group_name_H-M   'P 1'
#
loop_
_entity.id
_entity.type
_entity.pdbx_description
1 polymer ?
#
loop_
_entity_poly.entity_id
_entity_poly.type
_entity_poly.pdbx_seq_one_letter_code
_entity_poly.pdbx_strand_id
1 'polypeptide(L)'
;MKIKKHLFRSFTTLVLLLSVVLIHNNLNENMDIQANTLSEFDSFDNEQLVNRYETLIYDIFNHEAVGNAACQAYSYTFRCQVSLLPKISENGVLKAWIKNSLGEAKFIGILKTDAEGVYLLEKIMDKSYLGDEIMITLDESKFATGTLLNI
;
A
#
# COMPACT_ATOMS: atom_id res chain seq x y z
N MET A 1 33.40 -22.80 -45.07
CA MET A 1 32.00 -23.02 -44.60
C MET A 1 31.71 -22.14 -43.37
N LYS A 2 31.63 -20.80 -43.52
CA LYS A 2 31.46 -19.84 -42.39
C LYS A 2 30.10 -19.10 -42.39
N ILE A 3 29.32 -19.21 -43.47
CA ILE A 3 28.04 -18.49 -43.65
C ILE A 3 26.93 -19.06 -42.76
N LYS A 4 26.96 -20.36 -42.44
CA LYS A 4 25.91 -21.02 -41.63
C LYS A 4 25.81 -20.50 -40.18
N LYS A 5 26.90 -20.01 -39.59
CA LYS A 5 26.93 -19.61 -38.16
C LYS A 5 26.33 -18.21 -37.92
N HIS A 6 26.43 -17.32 -38.90
CA HIS A 6 25.84 -15.97 -38.83
C HIS A 6 24.33 -15.97 -39.11
N LEU A 7 23.88 -16.85 -40.00
CA LEU A 7 22.45 -17.06 -40.25
C LEU A 7 21.74 -17.60 -39.01
N PHE A 8 22.36 -18.54 -38.29
CA PHE A 8 21.77 -19.11 -37.07
C PHE A 8 21.65 -18.08 -35.94
N ARG A 9 22.67 -17.23 -35.75
CA ARG A 9 22.64 -16.15 -34.74
C ARG A 9 21.63 -15.05 -35.09
N SER A 10 21.48 -14.71 -36.36
CA SER A 10 20.50 -13.72 -36.80
C SER A 10 19.07 -14.26 -36.65
N PHE A 11 18.87 -15.56 -36.90
CA PHE A 11 17.58 -16.23 -36.72
C PHE A 11 17.17 -16.33 -35.25
N THR A 12 18.08 -16.69 -34.34
CA THR A 12 17.76 -16.72 -32.89
C THR A 12 17.41 -15.35 -32.33
N THR A 13 18.06 -14.29 -32.83
CA THR A 13 17.78 -12.91 -32.39
C THR A 13 16.42 -12.43 -32.91
N LEU A 14 16.05 -12.80 -34.14
CA LEU A 14 14.74 -12.51 -34.72
C LEU A 14 13.61 -13.25 -34.00
N VAL A 15 13.81 -14.52 -33.64
CA VAL A 15 12.83 -15.31 -32.86
C VAL A 15 12.63 -14.74 -31.46
N LEU A 16 13.71 -14.28 -30.81
CA LEU A 16 13.63 -13.61 -29.50
C LEU A 16 12.84 -12.29 -29.59
N LEU A 17 13.08 -11.47 -30.61
CA LEU A 17 12.32 -10.24 -30.84
C LEU A 17 10.83 -10.52 -31.13
N LEU A 18 10.53 -11.54 -31.94
CA LEU A 18 9.15 -11.99 -32.18
C LEU A 18 8.48 -12.53 -30.92
N SER A 19 9.19 -13.24 -30.03
CA SER A 19 8.61 -13.68 -28.75
C SER A 19 8.31 -12.54 -27.81
N VAL A 20 9.13 -11.49 -27.77
CA VAL A 20 8.86 -10.29 -26.95
C VAL A 20 7.65 -9.54 -27.48
N VAL A 21 7.51 -9.40 -28.81
CA VAL A 21 6.34 -8.74 -29.44
C VAL A 21 5.06 -9.58 -29.28
N LEU A 22 5.13 -10.91 -29.39
CA LEU A 22 3.99 -11.79 -29.15
C LEU A 22 3.57 -11.85 -27.67
N ILE A 23 4.51 -11.73 -26.73
CA ILE A 23 4.19 -11.60 -25.30
C ILE A 23 3.60 -10.21 -25.01
N HIS A 24 4.12 -9.15 -25.61
CA HIS A 24 3.56 -7.79 -25.45
C HIS A 24 2.15 -7.67 -26.03
N ASN A 25 1.88 -8.31 -27.18
CA ASN A 25 0.55 -8.28 -27.80
C ASN A 25 -0.44 -9.26 -27.16
N ASN A 26 -0.01 -10.42 -26.62
CA ASN A 26 -0.92 -11.30 -25.85
C ASN A 26 -1.18 -10.83 -24.42
N LEU A 27 -0.31 -10.02 -23.83
CA LEU A 27 -0.57 -9.42 -22.51
C LEU A 27 -1.59 -8.27 -22.57
N ASN A 28 -1.87 -7.72 -23.75
CA ASN A 28 -2.78 -6.59 -23.88
C ASN A 28 -4.24 -6.99 -24.20
N GLU A 29 -4.50 -8.26 -24.55
CA GLU A 29 -5.85 -8.72 -24.93
C GLU A 29 -6.50 -9.71 -23.94
N ASN A 30 -5.80 -10.19 -22.90
CA ASN A 30 -6.38 -11.12 -21.92
C ASN A 30 -5.93 -10.91 -20.46
N MET A 31 -5.29 -9.78 -20.14
CA MET A 31 -5.22 -9.36 -18.73
C MET A 31 -6.48 -8.59 -18.38
N ASP A 32 -7.56 -9.36 -18.24
CA ASP A 32 -8.59 -9.09 -17.25
C ASP A 32 -7.88 -9.16 -15.89
N ILE A 33 -7.09 -8.12 -15.59
CA ILE A 33 -6.80 -7.74 -14.22
C ILE A 33 -8.20 -7.47 -13.70
N GLN A 34 -8.76 -8.48 -13.04
CA GLN A 34 -9.76 -8.27 -12.02
C GLN A 34 -9.12 -7.32 -11.02
N ALA A 35 -9.18 -6.03 -11.36
CA ALA A 35 -9.34 -4.95 -10.42
C ALA A 35 -10.56 -5.40 -9.66
N ASN A 36 -10.31 -6.12 -8.57
CA ASN A 36 -11.34 -6.63 -7.70
C ASN A 36 -12.29 -5.47 -7.51
N THR A 37 -13.45 -5.66 -8.09
CA THR A 37 -14.58 -4.79 -8.02
C THR A 37 -14.70 -4.48 -6.54
N LEU A 38 -14.34 -3.26 -6.18
CA LEU A 38 -14.65 -2.66 -4.90
C LEU A 38 -16.17 -2.41 -4.93
N SER A 39 -16.95 -3.49 -5.10
CA SER A 39 -18.39 -3.48 -5.34
C SER A 39 -19.16 -3.68 -4.04
N GLU A 40 -18.64 -3.12 -2.95
CA GLU A 40 -19.34 -2.97 -1.68
C GLU A 40 -18.81 -1.72 -0.96
N PHE A 41 -18.89 -0.56 -1.61
CA PHE A 41 -19.09 0.68 -0.88
C PHE A 41 -20.13 1.48 -1.64
N ASP A 42 -21.36 1.32 -1.18
CA ASP A 42 -22.56 1.99 -1.66
C ASP A 42 -22.31 3.48 -1.89
N SER A 43 -22.90 3.93 -3.00
CA SER A 43 -23.26 5.31 -3.34
C SER A 43 -23.18 6.29 -2.17
N PHE A 44 -22.02 6.92 -2.00
CA PHE A 44 -22.00 8.25 -1.42
C PHE A 44 -22.35 9.22 -2.54
N ASP A 45 -23.46 9.94 -2.38
CA ASP A 45 -23.88 11.03 -3.25
C ASP A 45 -22.69 11.96 -3.51
N ASN A 46 -22.19 11.92 -4.74
CA ASN A 46 -21.00 12.64 -5.19
C ASN A 46 -21.14 14.18 -5.17
N GLU A 47 -22.26 14.73 -4.71
CA GLU A 47 -22.56 16.17 -4.73
C GLU A 47 -22.28 16.92 -3.41
N GLN A 48 -21.84 16.26 -2.32
CA GLN A 48 -21.45 16.95 -1.06
C GLN A 48 -19.97 16.83 -0.65
N LEU A 49 -19.11 16.21 -1.47
CA LEU A 49 -17.70 15.94 -1.13
C LEU A 49 -16.74 17.04 -1.61
N VAL A 50 -16.79 18.23 -1.00
CA VAL A 50 -15.66 19.17 -1.10
C VAL A 50 -15.26 19.66 0.30
N ASN A 51 -14.69 18.74 1.07
CA ASN A 51 -13.83 19.05 2.21
C ASN A 51 -12.63 18.11 2.11
N ARG A 52 -11.64 18.48 1.28
CA ARG A 52 -10.36 17.77 1.17
C ARG A 52 -9.52 18.05 2.41
N TYR A 53 -8.75 17.06 2.89
CA TYR A 53 -7.73 17.33 3.89
C TYR A 53 -6.59 18.14 3.28
N GLU A 54 -6.04 19.06 4.05
CA GLU A 54 -4.63 19.41 3.90
C GLU A 54 -3.77 18.18 4.21
N THR A 55 -2.57 18.09 3.65
CA THR A 55 -1.68 16.95 3.90
C THR A 55 -1.38 16.87 5.39
N LEU A 56 -1.84 15.79 6.04
CA LEU A 56 -1.56 15.52 7.44
C LEU A 56 -0.44 14.49 7.54
N ILE A 57 0.60 14.80 8.31
CA ILE A 57 1.74 13.93 8.54
C ILE A 57 1.77 13.59 10.03
N TYR A 58 1.96 12.32 10.35
CA TYR A 58 2.08 11.86 11.72
C TYR A 58 3.54 11.60 12.04
N ASP A 59 4.02 12.17 13.15
CA ASP A 59 5.36 11.87 13.67
C ASP A 59 5.31 10.54 14.41
N ILE A 60 5.96 9.52 13.86
CA ILE A 60 5.84 8.15 14.36
C ILE A 60 7.02 7.79 15.27
N PHE A 61 6.69 7.41 16.51
CA PHE A 61 7.59 6.78 17.45
C PHE A 61 7.42 5.25 17.42
N ASN A 62 8.51 4.54 17.11
CA ASN A 62 8.54 3.08 17.16
C ASN A 62 9.01 2.59 18.54
N HIS A 63 8.17 1.81 19.22
CA HIS A 63 8.48 1.27 20.55
C HIS A 63 9.44 0.08 20.50
N GLU A 64 9.44 -0.67 19.40
CA GLU A 64 10.18 -1.93 19.29
C GLU A 64 11.55 -1.76 18.61
N ALA A 65 11.87 -0.61 18.02
CA ALA A 65 13.12 -0.32 17.29
C ALA A 65 13.50 -1.32 16.17
N VAL A 66 12.57 -2.16 15.72
CA VAL A 66 12.76 -3.25 14.75
C VAL A 66 12.16 -2.97 13.37
N GLY A 67 11.85 -1.71 13.11
CA GLY A 67 11.27 -1.27 11.85
C GLY A 67 11.09 0.24 11.79
N ASN A 68 10.55 0.72 10.67
CA ASN A 68 10.12 2.10 10.52
C ASN A 68 8.65 2.11 10.15
N ALA A 69 7.91 3.06 10.71
CA ALA A 69 6.51 3.28 10.38
C ALA A 69 6.34 4.73 9.93
N ALA A 70 5.51 4.94 8.91
CA ALA A 70 5.18 6.26 8.40
C ALA A 70 3.70 6.26 8.02
N CYS A 71 2.93 7.21 8.56
CA CYS A 71 1.53 7.37 8.18
C CYS A 71 1.25 8.82 7.79
N GLN A 72 0.38 8.99 6.79
CA GLN A 72 -0.06 10.30 6.29
C GLN A 72 -1.51 10.22 5.80
N ALA A 73 -2.22 11.34 5.84
CA ALA A 73 -3.53 11.49 5.19
C ALA A 73 -3.49 12.61 4.17
N TYR A 74 -4.03 12.35 2.97
CA TYR A 74 -4.14 13.35 1.90
C TYR A 74 -5.52 13.24 1.25
N SER A 75 -6.22 14.37 1.15
CA SER A 75 -7.59 14.48 0.63
C SER A 75 -8.63 13.63 1.36
N TYR A 76 -8.81 12.37 0.99
CA TYR A 76 -9.69 11.37 1.63
C TYR A 76 -8.97 10.06 1.90
N THR A 77 -7.70 9.98 1.52
CA THR A 77 -6.92 8.75 1.53
C THR A 77 -5.95 8.80 2.69
N PHE A 78 -6.10 7.85 3.60
CA PHE A 78 -5.12 7.54 4.61
C PHE A 78 -4.16 6.47 4.09
N ARG A 79 -2.87 6.70 4.26
CA ARG A 79 -1.82 5.74 3.93
C ARG A 79 -0.92 5.53 5.12
N CYS A 80 -0.70 4.28 5.49
CA CYS A 80 0.35 3.92 6.43
C CYS A 80 1.23 2.80 5.88
N GLN A 81 2.54 2.94 6.11
CA GLN A 81 3.57 2.03 5.69
C GLN A 81 4.38 1.59 6.90
N VAL A 82 4.69 0.30 7.00
CA VAL A 82 5.60 -0.25 7.99
C VAL A 82 6.62 -1.14 7.30
N SER A 83 7.90 -0.84 7.52
CA SER A 83 9.03 -1.67 7.10
C SER A 83 9.57 -2.40 8.33
N LEU A 84 9.42 -3.73 8.38
CA LEU A 84 9.88 -4.57 9.50
C LEU A 84 11.12 -5.38 9.12
N LEU A 85 11.91 -5.76 10.13
CA LEU A 85 12.91 -6.82 9.95
C LEU A 85 12.20 -8.15 9.61
N PRO A 86 12.66 -8.88 8.56
CA PRO A 86 11.95 -10.06 8.04
C PRO A 86 11.58 -11.12 9.10
N LYS A 87 12.47 -11.36 10.07
CA LYS A 87 12.31 -12.39 11.11
C LYS A 87 11.17 -12.15 12.12
N ILE A 88 10.72 -10.91 12.27
CA ILE A 88 9.65 -10.55 13.22
C ILE A 88 8.27 -10.66 12.54
N SER A 89 8.27 -10.60 11.22
CA SER A 89 7.10 -10.46 10.36
C SER A 89 6.41 -11.81 10.05
N GLU A 90 7.06 -12.94 10.37
CA GLU A 90 6.67 -14.24 9.83
C GLU A 90 5.28 -14.73 10.25
N ASN A 91 4.70 -14.22 11.36
CA ASN A 91 3.38 -14.66 11.83
C ASN A 91 2.45 -13.59 12.44
N GLY A 92 2.89 -12.33 12.56
CA GLY A 92 2.12 -11.29 13.25
C GLY A 92 1.24 -10.45 12.32
N VAL A 93 0.10 -9.98 12.83
CA VAL A 93 -0.84 -9.13 12.08
C VAL A 93 -0.69 -7.68 12.51
N LEU A 94 -0.26 -6.82 11.59
CA LEU A 94 -0.21 -5.38 11.82
C LEU A 94 -1.59 -4.74 11.63
N LYS A 95 -2.05 -4.01 12.63
CA LYS A 95 -3.35 -3.31 12.64
C LYS A 95 -3.14 -1.82 12.88
N ALA A 96 -3.87 -0.98 12.16
CA ALA A 96 -3.88 0.46 12.35
C ALA A 96 -5.15 0.92 13.07
N TRP A 97 -4.95 1.88 13.98
CA TRP A 97 -5.98 2.51 14.78
C TRP A 97 -5.76 4.02 14.78
N ILE A 98 -6.82 4.80 14.81
CA ILE A 98 -6.77 6.25 15.07
C ILE A 98 -7.42 6.52 16.41
N LYS A 99 -6.86 7.45 17.16
CA LYS A 99 -7.39 7.92 18.43
C LYS A 99 -7.71 9.41 18.34
N ASN A 100 -8.91 9.79 18.76
CA ASN A 100 -9.34 11.19 18.81
C ASN A 100 -8.86 11.90 20.09
N SER A 101 -9.14 13.20 20.19
CA SER A 101 -8.80 14.04 21.36
C SER A 101 -9.43 13.57 22.68
N LEU A 102 -10.53 12.82 22.60
CA LEU A 102 -11.22 12.23 23.75
C LEU A 102 -10.61 10.89 24.18
N GLY A 103 -9.65 10.38 23.40
CA GLY A 103 -8.93 9.15 23.65
C GLY A 103 -9.63 7.89 23.15
N GLU A 104 -10.69 8.02 22.37
CA GLU A 104 -11.41 6.89 21.78
C GLU A 104 -10.63 6.36 20.57
N ALA A 105 -10.30 5.07 20.59
CA ALA A 105 -9.60 4.40 19.50
C ALA A 105 -10.59 3.77 18.52
N LYS A 106 -10.39 4.04 17.23
CA LYS A 106 -11.16 3.48 16.13
C LYS A 106 -10.28 2.65 15.23
N PHE A 107 -10.74 1.44 14.92
CA PHE A 107 -10.04 0.54 14.00
C PHE A 107 -10.13 1.05 12.56
N ILE A 108 -8.99 1.08 11.86
CA ILE A 108 -8.91 1.55 10.47
C ILE A 108 -8.77 0.37 9.51
N GLY A 109 -7.92 -0.60 9.85
CA GLY A 109 -7.66 -1.74 8.98
C GLY A 109 -6.42 -2.55 9.35
N ILE A 110 -6.26 -3.66 8.64
CA ILE A 110 -5.09 -4.54 8.70
C ILE A 110 -4.12 -4.12 7.60
N LEU A 111 -2.84 -3.95 7.94
CA LEU A 111 -1.79 -3.69 6.95
C LEU A 111 -1.47 -4.99 6.20
N LYS A 112 -1.38 -4.92 4.87
CA LYS A 112 -1.06 -6.05 4.01
C LYS A 112 0.39 -5.95 3.54
N THR A 113 1.08 -7.07 3.48
CA THR A 113 2.46 -7.14 2.99
C THR A 113 2.48 -7.14 1.46
N ASP A 114 3.40 -6.38 0.87
CA ASP A 114 3.71 -6.45 -0.55
C ASP A 114 4.82 -7.47 -0.87
N ALA A 115 5.23 -7.54 -2.14
CA ALA A 115 6.26 -8.47 -2.60
C ALA A 115 7.66 -8.19 -2.02
N GLU A 116 7.89 -6.98 -1.48
CA GLU A 116 9.16 -6.55 -0.90
C GLU A 116 9.18 -6.71 0.64
N GLY A 117 8.08 -7.20 1.24
CA GLY A 117 7.98 -7.35 2.69
C GLY A 117 7.56 -6.08 3.41
N VAL A 118 7.09 -5.05 2.69
CA VAL A 118 6.59 -3.81 3.26
C VAL A 118 5.10 -3.93 3.54
N TYR A 119 4.70 -3.56 4.74
CA TYR A 119 3.31 -3.59 5.17
C TYR A 119 2.64 -2.26 4.83
N LEU A 120 1.53 -2.32 4.10
CA LEU A 120 0.83 -1.16 3.57
C LEU A 120 -0.65 -1.22 3.96
N LEU A 121 -1.17 -0.07 4.37
CA LEU A 121 -2.60 0.18 4.49
C LEU A 121 -2.93 1.45 3.71
N GLU A 122 -3.83 1.33 2.75
CA GLU A 122 -4.45 2.46 2.08
C GLU A 122 -5.96 2.38 2.29
N LYS A 123 -6.55 3.46 2.79
CA LYS A 123 -7.97 3.48 3.17
C LYS A 123 -8.58 4.83 2.87
N ILE A 124 -9.72 4.84 2.18
CA ILE A 124 -10.57 6.03 2.07
C ILE A 124 -11.32 6.20 3.40
N MET A 125 -11.21 7.38 4.01
CA MET A 125 -11.85 7.73 5.26
C MET A 125 -12.41 9.15 5.18
N ASP A 126 -13.44 9.44 5.98
CA ASP A 126 -14.02 10.79 6.15
C ASP A 126 -13.22 11.64 7.16
N LYS A 127 -13.30 12.97 7.07
CA LYS A 127 -12.49 13.90 7.88
C LYS A 127 -12.70 13.68 9.36
N SER A 128 -13.94 13.35 9.73
CA SER A 128 -14.35 13.10 11.11
C SER A 128 -13.64 11.89 11.74
N TYR A 129 -13.03 11.04 10.92
CA TYR A 129 -12.28 9.88 11.36
C TYR A 129 -10.79 10.18 11.55
N LEU A 130 -10.32 11.35 11.15
CA LEU A 130 -8.96 11.78 11.45
C LEU A 130 -8.88 12.16 12.92
N GLY A 131 -7.88 11.64 13.61
CA GLY A 131 -7.62 11.91 15.00
C GLY A 131 -6.20 12.42 15.21
N ASP A 132 -5.91 12.74 16.48
CA ASP A 132 -4.67 13.36 16.91
C ASP A 132 -3.53 12.35 17.02
N GLU A 133 -3.85 11.06 17.16
CA GLU A 133 -2.88 9.98 17.31
C GLU A 133 -3.22 8.79 16.41
N ILE A 134 -2.20 8.16 15.85
CA ILE A 134 -2.27 6.85 15.21
C ILE A 134 -1.55 5.85 16.11
N MET A 135 -2.11 4.66 16.19
CA MET A 135 -1.47 3.52 16.83
C MET A 135 -1.41 2.35 15.84
N ILE A 136 -0.24 1.74 15.74
CA ILE A 136 -0.03 0.51 15.00
C ILE A 136 0.26 -0.58 16.03
N THR A 137 -0.49 -1.68 15.97
CA THR A 137 -0.27 -2.84 16.81
C THR A 137 0.23 -4.02 15.99
N LEU A 138 1.17 -4.78 16.53
CA LEU A 138 1.49 -6.12 16.05
C LEU A 138 0.75 -7.10 16.96
N ASP A 139 -0.24 -7.78 16.40
CA ASP A 139 -1.22 -8.57 17.15
C ASP A 139 -1.96 -7.71 18.20
N GLU A 140 -1.62 -7.88 19.48
CA GLU A 140 -2.19 -7.14 20.62
C GLU A 140 -1.20 -6.14 21.24
N SER A 141 0.07 -6.16 20.81
CA SER A 141 1.13 -5.31 21.37
C SER A 141 1.27 -4.02 20.55
N LYS A 142 1.51 -2.90 21.24
CA LYS A 142 1.80 -1.63 20.56
C LYS A 142 3.15 -1.70 19.87
N PHE A 143 3.15 -1.54 18.56
CA PHE A 143 4.35 -1.52 17.74
C PHE A 143 4.84 -0.08 17.55
N ALA A 144 3.96 0.80 17.09
CA ALA A 144 4.28 2.21 16.87
C ALA A 144 3.11 3.10 17.26
N THR A 145 3.42 4.33 17.65
CA THR A 145 2.43 5.38 17.90
C THR A 145 2.89 6.64 17.21
N GLY A 146 2.00 7.42 16.63
CA GLY A 146 2.39 8.72 16.12
C GLY A 146 1.34 9.78 16.33
N THR A 147 1.81 11.00 16.57
CA THR A 147 0.95 12.15 16.81
C THR A 147 0.92 13.02 15.58
N LEU A 148 -0.24 13.63 15.32
CA LEU A 148 -0.41 14.57 14.23
C LEU A 148 0.58 15.73 14.41
N LEU A 149 1.39 15.98 13.38
CA LEU A 149 2.22 17.18 13.34
C LEU A 149 1.31 18.38 13.10
N ASN A 150 1.39 19.38 13.97
CA ASN A 150 0.86 20.71 13.63
C ASN A 150 1.77 21.26 12.52
N ILE A 151 1.24 21.31 11.30
CA ILE A 151 1.86 21.94 10.13
C ILE A 151 1.21 23.31 9.93
#